data_AF-A0A4Q5R250-F1
#
_entry.id   AF-A0A4Q5R250-F1
#
_cell.length_a   1.000
_cell.length_b   1.000
_cell.length_c   1.000
_cell.angle_alpha   90.00
_cell.angle_beta   90.00
_cell.angle_gamma   90.00
#
_symmetry.space_group_name_H-M   'P 1'
#
loop_
_entity.id
_entity.type
_entity.pdbx_description
1 polymer ?
#
loop_
_entity_poly.entity_id
_entity_poly.type
_entity_poly.pdbx_seq_one_letter_code
_entity_poly.pdbx_strand_id
1 'polypeptide(L)'
;IIHPSARSKDRMSDTVISSPGGWYDAGDYNKYIVNAGITMGTLLSAYEDFSYYFDTLNVNIPESGNALPDLLDEILYNLRWMLTMQDNQDGGVYHKCTNAAFDGTVMPGITILPRYAVQKSTTATLDFAAVMAQSSRILKKFDKQLPGLADSCLVAAKKAWSWSLKNPGMLYNQDSMNLHHQPKITTGAYGDRSADDEWFWAAAELFYTSGDGEFEQKMKSGLETAYSLPSWAKVHLLGVYTLLRLEKNTAVLAAVKTKLISLSDQYLLTMPTNAFGTVMGGRKSDFNWGSNSNAANQGILMINAWKLTGDIKYANAALANLDYLCGRNATGYHFVTGFGERSPKHPHHRPSEADGIEDPVPGLLAGGPNPGMQDKCNYIFKEPETAYVDDYCSYASNEIAINWNAPLVYLANAIEAIQFKTGYSKIPTKKK
;
A
#
# COMPACT_ATOMS: atom_id res chain seq x y z
N ILE A 1 -1.07 -1.68 -24.87
CA ILE A 1 -0.24 -2.41 -25.86
C ILE A 1 0.61 -3.43 -25.13
N ILE A 2 0.74 -4.67 -25.63
CA ILE A 2 1.69 -5.64 -25.08
C ILE A 2 3.10 -5.25 -25.51
N HIS A 3 3.94 -4.89 -24.55
CA HIS A 3 5.36 -4.61 -24.79
C HIS A 3 6.10 -5.89 -25.24
N PRO A 4 7.18 -5.81 -26.05
CA PRO A 4 7.94 -7.00 -26.43
C PRO A 4 8.46 -7.85 -25.26
N SER A 5 8.72 -7.24 -24.09
CA SER A 5 9.10 -7.98 -22.87
C SER A 5 7.95 -8.76 -22.22
N ALA A 6 6.71 -8.47 -22.60
CA ALA A 6 5.49 -9.08 -22.06
C ALA A 6 4.87 -10.12 -23.00
N ARG A 7 5.55 -10.45 -24.10
CA ARG A 7 5.03 -11.39 -25.11
C ARG A 7 4.77 -12.78 -24.50
N SER A 8 3.66 -13.39 -24.87
CA SER A 8 3.33 -14.78 -24.56
C SER A 8 2.91 -15.50 -25.85
N LYS A 9 2.68 -16.82 -25.78
CA LYS A 9 2.23 -17.62 -26.93
C LYS A 9 0.95 -17.07 -27.56
N ASP A 10 0.04 -16.56 -26.73
CA ASP A 10 -1.29 -16.12 -27.14
C ASP A 10 -1.40 -14.58 -27.25
N ARG A 11 -0.41 -13.84 -26.76
CA ARG A 11 -0.36 -12.38 -26.81
C ARG A 11 1.00 -11.92 -27.33
N MET A 12 1.06 -11.72 -28.64
CA MET A 12 2.23 -11.18 -29.34
C MET A 12 2.47 -9.70 -28.95
N SER A 13 3.68 -9.21 -29.22
CA SER A 13 3.97 -7.77 -29.14
C SER A 13 2.97 -6.98 -29.98
N ASP A 14 2.70 -5.74 -29.58
CA ASP A 14 1.79 -4.82 -30.26
C ASP A 14 0.30 -5.18 -30.19
N THR A 15 -0.05 -6.34 -29.61
CA THR A 15 -1.43 -6.66 -29.25
C THR A 15 -2.00 -5.55 -28.35
N VAL A 16 -3.19 -5.03 -28.69
CA VAL A 16 -3.91 -4.06 -27.87
C VAL A 16 -4.80 -4.81 -26.89
N ILE A 17 -4.65 -4.53 -25.60
CA ILE A 17 -5.50 -5.02 -24.52
C ILE A 17 -6.19 -3.84 -23.83
N SER A 18 -7.40 -4.06 -23.33
CA SER A 18 -8.12 -3.07 -22.51
C SER A 18 -7.72 -3.23 -21.04
N SER A 19 -7.30 -2.14 -20.40
CA SER A 19 -6.96 -2.10 -18.97
C SER A 19 -7.32 -0.73 -18.33
N PRO A 20 -8.62 -0.35 -18.35
CA PRO A 20 -9.10 0.93 -17.83
C PRO A 20 -9.19 0.91 -16.29
N GLY A 21 -9.52 2.06 -15.71
CA GLY A 21 -9.67 2.25 -14.26
C GLY A 21 -8.36 2.16 -13.50
N GLY A 22 -8.45 1.94 -12.19
CA GLY A 22 -7.31 1.89 -11.29
C GLY A 22 -6.68 3.24 -11.03
N TRP A 23 -5.93 3.32 -9.94
CA TRP A 23 -5.34 4.57 -9.49
C TRP A 23 -4.07 4.89 -10.26
N TYR A 24 -3.82 6.18 -10.46
CA TYR A 24 -2.47 6.67 -10.68
C TYR A 24 -1.64 6.41 -9.43
N ASP A 25 -0.42 5.94 -9.60
CA ASP A 25 0.41 5.44 -8.51
C ASP A 25 0.86 6.52 -7.55
N ALA A 26 1.26 7.65 -8.12
CA ALA A 26 2.01 8.69 -7.42
C ALA A 26 1.81 10.03 -8.11
N GLY A 27 2.87 10.86 -8.14
CA GLY A 27 2.88 12.10 -8.90
C GLY A 27 2.74 11.91 -10.41
N ASP A 28 2.92 10.69 -10.91
CA ASP A 28 2.82 10.31 -12.32
C ASP A 28 1.54 9.53 -12.65
N TYR A 29 1.30 9.28 -13.94
CA TYR A 29 0.06 8.65 -14.40
C TYR A 29 0.14 7.13 -14.61
N ASN A 30 1.26 6.49 -14.31
CA ASN A 30 1.41 5.05 -14.54
C ASN A 30 0.75 4.24 -13.41
N LYS A 31 0.58 2.93 -13.64
CA LYS A 31 -0.11 2.02 -12.70
C LYS A 31 0.72 0.76 -12.50
N TYR A 32 1.01 0.38 -11.25
CA TYR A 32 1.99 -0.66 -10.91
C TYR A 32 1.36 -1.72 -10.01
N ILE A 33 1.45 -2.99 -10.39
CA ILE A 33 0.75 -4.06 -9.67
C ILE A 33 1.36 -4.29 -8.29
N VAL A 34 2.69 -4.25 -8.15
CA VAL A 34 3.37 -4.43 -6.86
C VAL A 34 2.95 -3.35 -5.86
N ASN A 35 3.04 -2.08 -6.26
CA ASN A 35 2.69 -0.97 -5.39
C ASN A 35 1.18 -0.91 -5.08
N ALA A 36 0.34 -1.21 -6.07
CA ALA A 36 -1.09 -1.41 -5.85
C ALA A 36 -1.36 -2.61 -4.90
N GLY A 37 -0.53 -3.65 -4.93
CA GLY A 37 -0.60 -4.81 -4.06
C GLY A 37 -0.59 -4.43 -2.60
N ILE A 38 0.53 -3.85 -2.11
CA ILE A 38 0.65 -3.40 -0.72
C ILE A 38 -0.43 -2.37 -0.34
N THR A 39 -0.78 -1.47 -1.25
CA THR A 39 -1.84 -0.47 -1.04
C THR A 39 -3.18 -1.14 -0.75
N MET A 40 -3.60 -2.05 -1.63
CA MET A 40 -4.84 -2.80 -1.50
C MET A 40 -4.84 -3.68 -0.25
N GLY A 41 -3.75 -4.42 -0.01
CA GLY A 41 -3.61 -5.27 1.17
C GLY A 41 -3.74 -4.49 2.49
N THR A 42 -3.20 -3.27 2.53
CA THR A 42 -3.29 -2.39 3.70
C THR A 42 -4.72 -1.88 3.90
N LEU A 43 -5.39 -1.39 2.86
CA LEU A 43 -6.77 -0.90 2.94
C LEU A 43 -7.77 -2.01 3.27
N LEU A 44 -7.62 -3.18 2.65
CA LEU A 44 -8.43 -4.37 2.97
C LEU A 44 -8.21 -4.84 4.41
N SER A 45 -6.97 -4.77 4.91
CA SER A 45 -6.68 -5.08 6.32
C SER A 45 -7.32 -4.07 7.27
N ALA A 46 -7.31 -2.77 6.94
CA ALA A 46 -8.02 -1.75 7.72
C ALA A 46 -9.52 -2.08 7.80
N TYR A 47 -10.12 -2.48 6.67
CA TYR A 47 -11.51 -2.90 6.62
C TYR A 47 -11.79 -4.14 7.48
N GLU A 48 -10.98 -5.20 7.39
CA GLU A 48 -11.17 -6.40 8.22
C GLU A 48 -11.01 -6.08 9.70
N ASP A 49 -10.05 -5.22 10.05
CA ASP A 49 -9.73 -4.88 11.43
C ASP A 49 -10.77 -3.96 12.08
N PHE A 50 -11.44 -3.12 11.29
CA PHE A 50 -12.33 -2.06 11.76
C PHE A 50 -13.63 -1.94 10.92
N SER A 51 -14.15 -3.06 10.41
CA SER A 51 -15.36 -3.08 9.56
C SER A 51 -16.55 -2.34 10.16
N TYR A 52 -16.76 -2.45 11.48
CA TYR A 52 -17.84 -1.74 12.18
C TYR A 52 -17.78 -0.21 12.03
N TYR A 53 -16.57 0.35 11.85
CA TYR A 53 -16.37 1.78 11.63
C TYR A 53 -16.53 2.10 10.14
N PHE A 54 -15.84 1.36 9.27
CA PHE A 54 -15.87 1.59 7.82
C PHE A 54 -17.24 1.35 7.19
N ASP A 55 -18.06 0.44 7.73
CA ASP A 55 -19.44 0.21 7.31
C ASP A 55 -20.35 1.44 7.52
N THR A 56 -19.88 2.44 8.27
CA THR A 56 -20.61 3.70 8.54
C THR A 56 -19.89 4.94 8.04
N LEU A 57 -18.65 4.80 7.56
CA LEU A 57 -17.85 5.91 7.08
C LEU A 57 -18.42 6.39 5.74
N ASN A 58 -18.70 7.68 5.65
CA ASN A 58 -19.11 8.34 4.41
C ASN A 58 -18.08 9.42 4.07
N VAL A 59 -17.49 9.32 2.88
CA VAL A 59 -16.44 10.24 2.39
C VAL A 59 -16.89 11.04 1.17
N ASN A 60 -18.19 11.02 0.83
CA ASN A 60 -18.79 11.80 -0.24
C ASN A 60 -18.14 11.56 -1.63
N ILE A 61 -17.91 10.29 -1.96
CA ILE A 61 -17.55 9.83 -3.30
C ILE A 61 -18.82 9.60 -4.13
N PRO A 62 -18.73 9.47 -5.48
CA PRO A 62 -19.91 9.25 -6.33
C PRO A 62 -20.77 8.05 -5.92
N GLU A 63 -20.15 7.02 -5.34
CA GLU A 63 -20.79 5.81 -4.86
C GLU A 63 -21.43 5.95 -3.47
N SER A 64 -21.13 7.02 -2.73
CA SER A 64 -21.66 7.23 -1.38
C SER A 64 -23.19 7.19 -1.35
N GLY A 65 -23.73 6.38 -0.46
CA GLY A 65 -25.18 6.16 -0.34
C GLY A 65 -25.70 4.92 -1.10
N ASN A 66 -24.83 4.18 -1.77
CA ASN A 66 -25.14 2.83 -2.23
C ASN A 66 -25.16 1.83 -1.03
N ALA A 67 -25.19 0.52 -1.33
CA ALA A 67 -25.25 -0.53 -0.30
C ALA A 67 -23.88 -1.12 0.09
N LEU A 68 -22.79 -0.51 -0.35
CA LEU A 68 -21.40 -0.87 -0.04
C LEU A 68 -20.80 0.23 0.86
N PRO A 69 -19.86 -0.12 1.75
CA PRO A 69 -19.04 0.87 2.43
C PRO A 69 -18.17 1.63 1.42
N ASP A 70 -18.08 2.96 1.57
CA ASP A 70 -17.33 3.81 0.63
C ASP A 70 -15.87 3.36 0.44
N LEU A 71 -15.21 2.84 1.49
CA LEU A 71 -13.85 2.28 1.37
C LEU A 71 -13.82 1.11 0.37
N LEU A 72 -14.84 0.25 0.36
CA LEU A 72 -14.92 -0.87 -0.56
C LEU A 72 -15.24 -0.41 -1.99
N ASP A 73 -16.05 0.63 -2.16
CA ASP A 73 -16.28 1.23 -3.48
C ASP A 73 -14.98 1.74 -4.11
N GLU A 74 -14.16 2.47 -3.33
CA GLU A 74 -12.86 2.95 -3.79
C GLU A 74 -11.92 1.77 -4.14
N ILE A 75 -11.85 0.76 -3.27
CA ILE A 75 -11.08 -0.47 -3.51
C ILE A 75 -11.53 -1.18 -4.80
N LEU A 76 -12.83 -1.22 -5.10
CA LEU A 76 -13.35 -1.86 -6.31
C LEU A 76 -12.85 -1.18 -7.59
N TYR A 77 -12.63 0.13 -7.58
CA TYR A 77 -12.08 0.86 -8.72
C TYR A 77 -10.72 0.31 -9.13
N ASN A 78 -9.85 0.04 -8.16
CA ASN A 78 -8.52 -0.52 -8.40
C ASN A 78 -8.51 -2.03 -8.56
N LEU A 79 -9.33 -2.77 -7.79
CA LEU A 79 -9.47 -4.22 -7.92
C LEU A 79 -9.84 -4.64 -9.35
N ARG A 80 -10.80 -3.92 -9.95
CA ARG A 80 -11.23 -4.16 -11.33
C ARG A 80 -10.11 -3.90 -12.34
N TRP A 81 -9.29 -2.87 -12.13
CA TRP A 81 -8.11 -2.67 -12.96
C TRP A 81 -7.09 -3.81 -12.79
N MET A 82 -6.77 -4.19 -11.55
CA MET A 82 -5.84 -5.30 -11.29
C MET A 82 -6.27 -6.57 -12.03
N LEU A 83 -7.57 -6.93 -12.00
CA LEU A 83 -8.11 -8.08 -12.75
C LEU A 83 -7.78 -8.04 -14.25
N THR A 84 -7.75 -6.85 -14.88
CA THR A 84 -7.37 -6.71 -16.30
C THR A 84 -5.88 -6.93 -16.58
N MET A 85 -5.04 -6.87 -15.55
CA MET A 85 -3.58 -7.04 -15.65
C MET A 85 -3.15 -8.50 -15.59
N GLN A 86 -4.06 -9.43 -15.25
CA GLN A 86 -3.81 -10.86 -15.38
C GLN A 86 -3.97 -11.30 -16.84
N ASP A 87 -2.99 -12.04 -17.36
CA ASP A 87 -3.14 -12.74 -18.62
C ASP A 87 -4.10 -13.92 -18.44
N ASN A 88 -5.22 -13.88 -19.16
CA ASN A 88 -6.31 -14.85 -19.04
C ASN A 88 -5.93 -16.26 -19.51
N GLN A 89 -4.81 -16.41 -20.23
CA GLN A 89 -4.35 -17.67 -20.79
C GLN A 89 -3.45 -18.44 -19.83
N ASP A 90 -2.44 -17.77 -19.25
CA ASP A 90 -1.44 -18.43 -18.40
C ASP A 90 -1.56 -18.12 -16.91
N GLY A 91 -2.33 -17.08 -16.53
CA GLY A 91 -2.54 -16.66 -15.15
C GLY A 91 -1.50 -15.68 -14.58
N GLY A 92 -0.44 -15.38 -15.32
CA GLY A 92 0.60 -14.46 -14.87
C GLY A 92 0.19 -13.00 -15.02
N VAL A 93 0.74 -12.12 -14.19
CA VAL A 93 0.30 -10.72 -14.09
C VAL A 93 1.39 -9.79 -14.60
N TYR A 94 1.02 -8.85 -15.49
CA TYR A 94 1.95 -7.84 -16.01
C TYR A 94 2.39 -6.91 -14.88
N HIS A 95 3.68 -6.61 -14.80
CA HIS A 95 4.24 -5.88 -13.66
C HIS A 95 3.66 -4.45 -13.52
N LYS A 96 3.42 -3.77 -14.65
CA LYS A 96 2.84 -2.41 -14.70
C LYS A 96 2.20 -2.10 -16.05
N CYS A 97 1.30 -1.12 -16.05
CA CYS A 97 0.72 -0.48 -17.23
C CYS A 97 1.23 0.97 -17.29
N THR A 98 2.08 1.26 -18.27
CA THR A 98 2.90 2.48 -18.25
C THR A 98 3.20 3.05 -19.63
N ASN A 99 3.43 4.36 -19.71
CA ASN A 99 4.10 4.97 -20.86
C ASN A 99 5.57 4.50 -20.93
N ALA A 100 6.24 4.67 -22.09
CA ALA A 100 7.66 4.33 -22.20
C ALA A 100 8.56 5.24 -21.33
N ALA A 101 8.17 6.50 -21.17
CA ALA A 101 8.79 7.47 -20.27
C ALA A 101 7.70 8.23 -19.52
N PHE A 102 8.08 8.89 -18.42
CA PHE A 102 7.15 9.74 -17.67
C PHE A 102 6.55 10.83 -18.56
N ASP A 103 5.25 11.08 -18.40
CA ASP A 103 4.62 12.25 -18.99
C ASP A 103 5.21 13.53 -18.38
N GLY A 104 5.13 14.62 -19.15
CA GLY A 104 5.41 15.96 -18.64
C GLY A 104 4.41 16.40 -17.58
N THR A 105 4.62 17.60 -17.06
CA THR A 105 3.72 18.27 -16.11
C THR A 105 2.50 18.81 -16.86
N VAL A 106 1.54 17.95 -17.15
CA VAL A 106 0.31 18.29 -17.88
C VAL A 106 -0.87 17.51 -17.33
N MET A 107 -2.10 18.03 -17.48
CA MET A 107 -3.31 17.33 -17.03
C MET A 107 -3.46 15.94 -17.68
N PRO A 108 -4.01 14.94 -16.96
CA PRO A 108 -4.06 13.56 -17.46
C PRO A 108 -4.88 13.42 -18.75
N GLY A 109 -5.94 14.23 -18.91
CA GLY A 109 -6.83 14.20 -20.08
C GLY A 109 -6.19 14.64 -21.41
N ILE A 110 -5.00 15.24 -21.38
CA ILE A 110 -4.27 15.62 -22.60
C ILE A 110 -3.12 14.66 -22.94
N THR A 111 -2.86 13.67 -22.09
CA THR A 111 -1.83 12.66 -22.36
C THR A 111 -2.30 11.71 -23.47
N ILE A 112 -1.50 11.55 -24.52
CA ILE A 112 -1.85 10.76 -25.72
C ILE A 112 -0.82 9.67 -26.05
N LEU A 113 0.24 9.56 -25.25
CA LEU A 113 1.31 8.60 -25.49
C LEU A 113 0.80 7.16 -25.30
N PRO A 114 1.35 6.21 -26.06
CA PRO A 114 0.96 4.81 -25.94
C PRO A 114 1.29 4.26 -24.55
N ARG A 115 0.36 3.45 -24.02
CA ARG A 115 0.55 2.69 -22.79
C ARG A 115 0.85 1.22 -23.04
N TYR A 116 1.78 0.71 -22.26
CA TYR A 116 2.34 -0.63 -22.37
C TYR A 116 2.08 -1.44 -21.11
N ALA A 117 1.54 -2.64 -21.27
CA ALA A 117 1.69 -3.70 -20.28
C ALA A 117 3.07 -4.33 -20.50
N VAL A 118 3.93 -4.26 -19.48
CA VAL A 118 5.32 -4.76 -19.55
C VAL A 118 5.45 -6.16 -18.94
N GLN A 119 6.67 -6.71 -18.96
CA GLN A 119 7.02 -8.05 -18.49
C GLN A 119 6.23 -8.46 -17.25
N LYS A 120 5.75 -9.72 -17.23
CA LYS A 120 5.17 -10.33 -16.03
C LYS A 120 6.26 -10.55 -14.99
N SER A 121 5.93 -10.46 -13.70
CA SER A 121 6.86 -10.81 -12.63
C SER A 121 6.22 -11.70 -11.58
N THR A 122 7.03 -12.50 -10.91
CA THR A 122 6.60 -13.34 -9.78
C THR A 122 6.04 -12.48 -8.66
N THR A 123 6.70 -11.38 -8.29
CA THR A 123 6.24 -10.45 -7.25
C THR A 123 4.86 -9.88 -7.56
N ALA A 124 4.67 -9.28 -8.75
CA ALA A 124 3.39 -8.74 -9.19
C ALA A 124 2.28 -9.81 -9.20
N THR A 125 2.62 -11.04 -9.61
CA THR A 125 1.65 -12.14 -9.66
C THR A 125 1.26 -12.63 -8.27
N LEU A 126 2.19 -12.66 -7.31
CA LEU A 126 1.94 -13.07 -5.93
C LEU A 126 1.20 -11.99 -5.13
N ASP A 127 1.57 -10.72 -5.27
CA ASP A 127 0.84 -9.59 -4.68
C ASP A 127 -0.61 -9.56 -5.16
N PHE A 128 -0.80 -9.74 -6.47
CA PHE A 128 -2.12 -9.89 -7.06
C PHE A 128 -2.87 -11.09 -6.44
N ALA A 129 -2.22 -12.24 -6.29
CA ALA A 129 -2.85 -13.42 -5.70
C ALA A 129 -3.29 -13.16 -4.25
N ALA A 130 -2.45 -12.49 -3.46
CA ALA A 130 -2.76 -12.13 -2.07
C ALA A 130 -3.97 -11.19 -1.99
N VAL A 131 -3.95 -10.10 -2.78
CA VAL A 131 -5.06 -9.12 -2.83
C VAL A 131 -6.36 -9.75 -3.32
N MET A 132 -6.30 -10.59 -4.35
CA MET A 132 -7.48 -11.26 -4.88
C MET A 132 -8.07 -12.27 -3.89
N ALA A 133 -7.24 -13.02 -3.16
CA ALA A 133 -7.70 -13.90 -2.10
C ALA A 133 -8.35 -13.11 -0.95
N GLN A 134 -7.68 -12.07 -0.44
CA GLN A 134 -8.23 -11.21 0.61
C GLN A 134 -9.56 -10.55 0.19
N SER A 135 -9.61 -10.03 -1.05
CA SER A 135 -10.82 -9.44 -1.63
C SER A 135 -11.96 -10.45 -1.74
N SER A 136 -11.67 -11.68 -2.17
CA SER A 136 -12.69 -12.75 -2.22
C SER A 136 -13.33 -12.99 -0.86
N ARG A 137 -12.51 -13.10 0.20
CA ARG A 137 -13.00 -13.30 1.58
C ARG A 137 -13.90 -12.16 2.04
N ILE A 138 -13.51 -10.90 1.79
CA ILE A 138 -14.26 -9.71 2.19
C ILE A 138 -15.55 -9.57 1.37
N LEU A 139 -15.45 -9.66 0.04
CA LEU A 139 -16.56 -9.37 -0.88
C LEU A 139 -17.66 -10.45 -0.85
N LYS A 140 -17.37 -11.64 -0.31
CA LYS A 140 -18.38 -12.70 -0.12
C LYS A 140 -19.60 -12.24 0.68
N LYS A 141 -19.45 -11.28 1.59
CA LYS A 141 -20.59 -10.72 2.36
C LYS A 141 -21.49 -9.78 1.53
N PHE A 142 -21.06 -9.40 0.34
CA PHE A 142 -21.73 -8.48 -0.57
C PHE A 142 -22.14 -9.15 -1.89
N ASP A 143 -22.36 -10.47 -1.90
CA ASP A 143 -22.73 -11.21 -3.11
C ASP A 143 -24.02 -10.70 -3.77
N LYS A 144 -24.94 -10.13 -2.98
CA LYS A 144 -26.14 -9.47 -3.53
C LYS A 144 -25.81 -8.24 -4.37
N GLN A 145 -24.82 -7.46 -3.95
CA GLN A 145 -24.38 -6.23 -4.61
C GLN A 145 -23.36 -6.52 -5.73
N LEU A 146 -22.54 -7.56 -5.55
CA LEU A 146 -21.40 -7.89 -6.40
C LEU A 146 -21.42 -9.39 -6.78
N PRO A 147 -22.47 -9.86 -7.48
CA PRO A 147 -22.70 -11.28 -7.70
C PRO A 147 -21.53 -11.94 -8.44
N GLY A 148 -20.97 -12.99 -7.84
CA GLY A 148 -19.88 -13.78 -8.42
C GLY A 148 -18.51 -13.10 -8.45
N LEU A 149 -18.38 -11.86 -7.96
CA LEU A 149 -17.08 -11.17 -7.93
C LEU A 149 -16.12 -11.85 -6.94
N ALA A 150 -16.61 -12.26 -5.76
CA ALA A 150 -15.79 -12.96 -4.77
C ALA A 150 -15.20 -14.27 -5.34
N ASP A 151 -16.01 -15.05 -6.07
CA ASP A 151 -15.56 -16.28 -6.71
C ASP A 151 -14.56 -16.00 -7.83
N SER A 152 -14.80 -14.96 -8.63
CA SER A 152 -13.90 -14.52 -9.70
C SER A 152 -12.53 -14.13 -9.15
N CYS A 153 -12.49 -13.41 -8.03
CA CYS A 153 -11.25 -13.07 -7.33
C CYS A 153 -10.51 -14.32 -6.87
N LEU A 154 -11.18 -15.29 -6.24
CA LEU A 154 -10.50 -16.52 -5.80
C LEU A 154 -9.95 -17.34 -6.97
N VAL A 155 -10.70 -17.45 -8.07
CA VAL A 155 -10.24 -18.11 -9.30
C VAL A 155 -9.00 -17.40 -9.87
N ALA A 156 -9.03 -16.06 -9.93
CA ALA A 156 -7.89 -15.27 -10.39
C ALA A 156 -6.65 -15.48 -9.51
N ALA A 157 -6.83 -15.50 -8.18
CA ALA A 157 -5.76 -15.74 -7.21
C ALA A 157 -5.11 -17.12 -7.41
N LYS A 158 -5.92 -18.18 -7.56
CA LYS A 158 -5.41 -19.55 -7.80
C LYS A 158 -4.69 -19.69 -9.14
N LYS A 159 -5.14 -18.99 -10.19
CA LYS A 159 -4.43 -18.95 -11.47
C LYS A 159 -3.07 -18.26 -11.35
N ALA A 160 -3.01 -17.14 -10.63
CA ALA A 160 -1.78 -16.41 -10.37
C ALA A 160 -0.77 -17.26 -9.55
N TRP A 161 -1.26 -17.97 -8.52
CA TRP A 161 -0.45 -18.95 -7.80
C TRP A 161 0.11 -20.05 -8.72
N SER A 162 -0.75 -20.65 -9.54
CA SER A 162 -0.37 -21.71 -10.49
C SER A 162 0.67 -21.24 -11.51
N TRP A 163 0.59 -19.99 -11.96
CA TRP A 163 1.61 -19.39 -12.83
C TRP A 163 2.94 -19.19 -12.09
N SER A 164 2.87 -18.73 -10.83
CA SER A 164 4.04 -18.46 -10.00
C SER A 164 4.82 -19.75 -9.68
N LEU A 165 4.14 -20.88 -9.51
CA LEU A 165 4.81 -22.19 -9.33
C LEU A 165 5.68 -22.58 -10.54
N LYS A 166 5.28 -22.16 -11.75
CA LYS A 166 6.03 -22.40 -12.99
C LYS A 166 7.12 -21.35 -13.24
N ASN A 167 7.01 -20.19 -12.60
CA ASN A 167 7.90 -19.04 -12.77
C ASN A 167 8.33 -18.49 -11.40
N PRO A 168 8.97 -19.28 -10.52
CA PRO A 168 9.12 -18.93 -9.11
C PRO A 168 10.09 -17.78 -8.81
N GLY A 169 10.95 -17.41 -9.76
CA GLY A 169 11.97 -16.37 -9.61
C GLY A 169 12.10 -15.44 -10.82
N MET A 170 11.00 -15.24 -11.56
CA MET A 170 10.95 -14.27 -12.66
C MET A 170 10.77 -12.85 -12.11
N LEU A 171 11.86 -12.29 -11.57
CA LEU A 171 11.88 -10.95 -11.02
C LEU A 171 11.90 -9.88 -12.13
N TYR A 172 11.32 -8.71 -11.84
CA TYR A 172 11.35 -7.57 -12.77
C TYR A 172 12.65 -6.79 -12.59
N ASN A 173 13.48 -6.78 -13.63
CA ASN A 173 14.69 -5.95 -13.70
C ASN A 173 14.61 -5.07 -14.95
N GLN A 174 14.27 -3.79 -14.75
CA GLN A 174 14.04 -2.83 -15.83
C GLN A 174 15.29 -2.60 -16.69
N ASP A 175 16.47 -2.51 -16.08
CA ASP A 175 17.72 -2.26 -16.81
C ASP A 175 18.05 -3.44 -17.72
N SER A 176 17.98 -4.67 -17.20
CA SER A 176 18.16 -5.89 -17.97
C SER A 176 17.13 -6.01 -19.10
N MET A 177 15.85 -5.72 -18.81
CA MET A 177 14.79 -5.70 -19.82
C MET A 177 15.10 -4.71 -20.95
N ASN A 178 15.59 -3.50 -20.61
CA ASN A 178 15.90 -2.43 -21.57
C ASN A 178 17.15 -2.71 -22.44
N LEU A 179 17.97 -3.71 -22.10
CA LEU A 179 19.07 -4.18 -22.96
C LEU A 179 18.55 -4.97 -24.18
N HIS A 180 17.37 -5.58 -24.07
CA HIS A 180 16.86 -6.57 -25.04
C HIS A 180 15.55 -6.16 -25.72
N HIS A 181 14.88 -5.10 -25.25
CA HIS A 181 13.55 -4.74 -25.72
C HIS A 181 13.40 -3.23 -25.98
N GLN A 182 12.48 -2.90 -26.90
CA GLN A 182 12.11 -1.53 -27.25
C GLN A 182 10.58 -1.40 -27.26
N PRO A 183 10.03 -0.19 -27.01
CA PRO A 183 10.74 1.00 -26.53
C PRO A 183 11.31 0.80 -25.12
N LYS A 184 12.43 1.45 -24.79
CA LYS A 184 12.94 1.43 -23.41
C LYS A 184 11.89 2.00 -22.45
N ILE A 185 11.72 1.33 -21.31
CA ILE A 185 10.83 1.75 -20.23
C ILE A 185 11.66 2.45 -19.16
N THR A 186 11.33 3.70 -18.83
CA THR A 186 12.09 4.56 -17.91
C THR A 186 11.25 5.08 -16.73
N THR A 187 10.01 4.62 -16.61
CA THR A 187 9.13 4.92 -15.48
C THR A 187 9.49 4.07 -14.25
N GLY A 188 8.86 4.33 -13.09
CA GLY A 188 9.15 3.67 -11.80
C GLY A 188 9.35 2.15 -11.92
N ALA A 189 10.43 1.62 -11.35
CA ALA A 189 10.83 0.23 -11.61
C ALA A 189 10.05 -0.78 -10.76
N TYR A 190 9.86 -0.51 -9.46
CA TYR A 190 9.30 -1.47 -8.47
C TYR A 190 9.90 -2.89 -8.58
N GLY A 191 11.19 -2.96 -8.89
CA GLY A 191 11.94 -4.21 -8.98
C GLY A 191 12.43 -4.67 -7.61
N ASP A 192 12.27 -5.96 -7.34
CA ASP A 192 12.76 -6.62 -6.13
C ASP A 192 13.87 -7.65 -6.48
N ARG A 193 14.67 -8.00 -5.48
CA ARG A 193 15.73 -9.01 -5.50
C ARG A 193 15.27 -10.35 -4.91
N SER A 194 14.14 -10.40 -4.23
CA SER A 194 13.51 -11.64 -3.76
C SER A 194 12.01 -11.63 -4.05
N ALA A 195 11.37 -12.80 -3.94
CA ALA A 195 9.92 -12.94 -3.95
C ALA A 195 9.41 -13.73 -2.71
N ASP A 196 10.30 -14.01 -1.74
CA ASP A 196 10.05 -14.98 -0.67
C ASP A 196 8.93 -14.53 0.27
N ASP A 197 8.85 -13.24 0.53
CA ASP A 197 7.82 -12.67 1.37
C ASP A 197 6.49 -12.43 0.65
N GLU A 198 6.49 -12.13 -0.66
CA GLU A 198 5.29 -12.17 -1.49
C GLU A 198 4.70 -13.58 -1.52
N TRP A 199 5.55 -14.60 -1.62
CA TRP A 199 5.10 -15.99 -1.54
C TRP A 199 4.45 -16.29 -0.20
N PHE A 200 5.03 -15.83 0.91
CA PHE A 200 4.44 -16.03 2.23
C PHE A 200 3.10 -15.31 2.36
N TRP A 201 3.01 -14.05 1.94
CA TRP A 201 1.79 -13.26 2.02
C TRP A 201 0.67 -13.86 1.15
N ALA A 202 0.97 -14.20 -0.10
CA ALA A 202 0.01 -14.86 -0.99
C ALA A 202 -0.46 -16.21 -0.44
N ALA A 203 0.46 -17.03 0.08
CA ALA A 203 0.12 -18.32 0.66
C ALA A 203 -0.78 -18.17 1.89
N ALA A 204 -0.51 -17.21 2.77
CA ALA A 204 -1.35 -16.91 3.93
C ALA A 204 -2.78 -16.53 3.50
N GLU A 205 -2.92 -15.56 2.59
CA GLU A 205 -4.23 -15.12 2.12
C GLU A 205 -5.01 -16.22 1.40
N LEU A 206 -4.35 -16.99 0.53
CA LEU A 206 -4.97 -18.11 -0.18
C LEU A 206 -5.40 -19.22 0.78
N PHE A 207 -4.52 -19.64 1.69
CA PHE A 207 -4.81 -20.68 2.68
C PHE A 207 -6.07 -20.36 3.49
N TYR A 208 -6.14 -19.17 4.08
CA TYR A 208 -7.26 -18.79 4.93
C TYR A 208 -8.54 -18.45 4.16
N THR A 209 -8.42 -18.05 2.88
CA THR A 209 -9.60 -17.76 2.04
C THR A 209 -10.23 -19.01 1.48
N SER A 210 -9.43 -19.95 0.95
CA SER A 210 -9.95 -21.14 0.27
C SER A 210 -10.09 -22.35 1.18
N GLY A 211 -9.33 -22.41 2.29
CA GLY A 211 -9.22 -23.61 3.12
C GLY A 211 -8.49 -24.77 2.44
N ASP A 212 -7.70 -24.48 1.41
CA ASP A 212 -7.01 -25.50 0.62
C ASP A 212 -5.59 -25.74 1.17
N GLY A 213 -5.25 -27.01 1.40
CA GLY A 213 -3.96 -27.41 1.97
C GLY A 213 -2.77 -27.14 1.05
N GLU A 214 -3.00 -26.90 -0.25
CA GLU A 214 -1.92 -26.65 -1.23
C GLU A 214 -1.04 -25.44 -0.87
N PHE A 215 -1.56 -24.47 -0.11
CA PHE A 215 -0.86 -23.25 0.29
C PHE A 215 -0.14 -23.37 1.64
N GLU A 216 -0.46 -24.39 2.44
CA GLU A 216 -0.08 -24.48 3.84
C GLU A 216 1.43 -24.56 4.03
N GLN A 217 2.13 -25.34 3.20
CA GLN A 217 3.57 -25.52 3.31
C GLN A 217 4.32 -24.20 3.09
N LYS A 218 3.94 -23.42 2.07
CA LYS A 218 4.60 -22.15 1.78
C LYS A 218 4.27 -21.09 2.84
N MET A 219 3.03 -21.06 3.34
CA MET A 219 2.67 -20.23 4.49
C MET A 219 3.53 -20.59 5.72
N LYS A 220 3.62 -21.88 6.08
CA LYS A 220 4.43 -22.33 7.23
C LYS A 220 5.91 -21.99 7.08
N SER A 221 6.44 -22.01 5.86
CA SER A 221 7.86 -21.68 5.61
C SER A 221 8.23 -20.24 5.99
N GLY A 222 7.25 -19.32 5.99
CA GLY A 222 7.48 -17.93 6.38
C GLY A 222 7.42 -17.67 7.89
N LEU A 223 6.88 -18.58 8.70
CA LEU A 223 6.65 -18.37 10.14
C LEU A 223 7.93 -18.02 10.93
N GLU A 224 9.08 -18.49 10.46
CA GLU A 224 10.38 -18.25 11.10
C GLU A 224 11.12 -17.01 10.60
N THR A 225 10.57 -16.30 9.60
CA THR A 225 11.18 -15.08 9.06
C THR A 225 11.15 -13.95 10.09
N ALA A 226 12.21 -13.15 10.12
CA ALA A 226 12.28 -11.97 10.98
C ALA A 226 11.29 -10.89 10.50
N TYR A 227 10.60 -10.25 11.43
CA TYR A 227 9.61 -9.23 11.10
C TYR A 227 10.29 -7.88 10.86
N SER A 228 9.83 -7.19 9.82
CA SER A 228 10.17 -5.80 9.54
C SER A 228 8.92 -5.07 9.06
N LEU A 229 8.93 -3.74 9.13
CA LEU A 229 7.79 -2.95 8.69
C LEU A 229 7.50 -3.18 7.20
N PRO A 230 6.21 -3.14 6.79
CA PRO A 230 5.83 -3.25 5.40
C PRO A 230 6.48 -2.16 4.55
N SER A 231 6.95 -2.55 3.38
CA SER A 231 7.24 -1.65 2.25
C SER A 231 6.83 -2.36 0.97
N TRP A 232 6.75 -1.67 -0.16
CA TRP A 232 6.37 -2.31 -1.42
C TRP A 232 7.28 -3.48 -1.81
N ALA A 233 8.52 -3.52 -1.30
CA ALA A 233 9.51 -4.60 -1.49
C ALA A 233 9.63 -5.54 -0.27
N LYS A 234 8.77 -5.36 0.73
CA LYS A 234 8.78 -6.13 1.99
C LYS A 234 7.37 -6.32 2.50
N VAL A 235 6.67 -7.33 2.01
CA VAL A 235 5.25 -7.57 2.29
C VAL A 235 5.01 -8.68 3.33
N HIS A 236 6.08 -9.25 3.90
CA HIS A 236 5.99 -10.34 4.89
C HIS A 236 4.99 -10.06 6.02
N LEU A 237 5.05 -8.86 6.62
CA LEU A 237 4.23 -8.52 7.78
C LEU A 237 2.73 -8.42 7.42
N LEU A 238 2.36 -8.22 6.15
CA LEU A 238 0.97 -8.28 5.71
C LEU A 238 0.42 -9.71 5.88
N GLY A 239 1.19 -10.73 5.49
CA GLY A 239 0.85 -12.13 5.76
C GLY A 239 0.74 -12.44 7.25
N VAL A 240 1.63 -11.86 8.07
CA VAL A 240 1.56 -11.98 9.54
C VAL A 240 0.25 -11.39 10.08
N TYR A 241 -0.19 -10.22 9.61
CA TYR A 241 -1.47 -9.65 10.00
C TYR A 241 -2.64 -10.57 9.63
N THR A 242 -2.56 -11.28 8.51
CA THR A 242 -3.56 -12.29 8.12
C THR A 242 -3.61 -13.46 9.10
N LEU A 243 -2.45 -13.97 9.52
CA LEU A 243 -2.37 -15.01 10.54
C LEU A 243 -2.96 -14.51 11.88
N LEU A 244 -2.64 -13.27 12.30
CA LEU A 244 -3.18 -12.71 13.54
C LEU A 244 -4.71 -12.57 13.52
N ARG A 245 -5.29 -12.32 12.34
CA ARG A 245 -6.75 -12.24 12.14
C ARG A 245 -7.43 -13.62 12.11
N LEU A 246 -6.80 -14.63 11.50
CA LEU A 246 -7.50 -15.83 11.03
C LEU A 246 -6.97 -17.18 11.58
N GLU A 247 -5.75 -17.21 12.11
CA GLU A 247 -5.15 -18.45 12.66
C GLU A 247 -5.93 -18.95 13.88
N LYS A 248 -6.20 -20.25 13.89
CA LYS A 248 -6.92 -20.95 14.96
C LYS A 248 -5.99 -21.83 15.80
N ASN A 249 -4.84 -22.23 15.26
CA ASN A 249 -3.84 -22.98 16.01
C ASN A 249 -3.21 -22.08 17.07
N THR A 250 -3.49 -22.39 18.34
CA THR A 250 -3.07 -21.56 19.48
C THR A 250 -1.55 -21.46 19.64
N ALA A 251 -0.79 -22.50 19.24
CA ALA A 251 0.67 -22.49 19.32
C ALA A 251 1.28 -21.58 18.24
N VAL A 252 0.83 -21.69 16.99
CA VAL A 252 1.26 -20.80 15.90
C VAL A 252 0.91 -19.36 16.23
N LEU A 253 -0.34 -19.13 16.66
CA LEU A 253 -0.81 -17.80 17.03
C LEU A 253 0.01 -17.21 18.20
N ALA A 254 0.34 -18.00 19.22
CA ALA A 254 1.18 -17.53 20.34
C ALA A 254 2.60 -17.13 19.87
N ALA A 255 3.21 -17.91 18.97
CA ALA A 255 4.53 -17.58 18.42
C ALA A 255 4.50 -16.28 17.61
N VAL A 256 3.51 -16.13 16.72
CA VAL A 256 3.34 -14.92 15.90
C VAL A 256 3.08 -13.69 16.77
N LYS A 257 2.19 -13.80 17.76
CA LYS A 257 1.90 -12.72 18.74
C LYS A 257 3.18 -12.29 19.46
N THR A 258 3.97 -13.26 19.94
CA THR A 258 5.20 -12.98 20.69
C THR A 258 6.20 -12.19 19.84
N LYS A 259 6.41 -12.59 18.57
CA LYS A 259 7.31 -11.89 17.65
C LYS A 259 6.80 -10.47 17.33
N LEU A 260 5.49 -10.29 17.11
CA LEU A 260 4.91 -8.97 16.82
C LEU A 260 5.04 -8.01 18.02
N ILE A 261 4.70 -8.48 19.22
CA ILE A 261 4.82 -7.71 20.47
C ILE A 261 6.29 -7.34 20.71
N SER A 262 7.22 -8.28 20.52
CA SER A 262 8.65 -8.01 20.68
C SER A 262 9.15 -6.93 19.71
N LEU A 263 8.73 -6.97 18.43
CA LEU A 263 9.06 -5.92 17.47
C LEU A 263 8.48 -4.57 17.90
N SER A 264 7.25 -4.56 18.40
CA SER A 264 6.57 -3.34 18.87
C SER A 264 7.30 -2.74 20.08
N ASP A 265 7.66 -3.56 21.07
CA ASP A 265 8.43 -3.12 22.23
C ASP A 265 9.80 -2.54 21.84
N GLN A 266 10.48 -3.11 20.83
CA GLN A 266 11.75 -2.56 20.33
C GLN A 266 11.62 -1.14 19.78
N TYR A 267 10.52 -0.83 19.11
CA TYR A 267 10.23 0.50 18.61
C TYR A 267 9.95 1.50 19.75
N LEU A 268 9.25 1.06 20.80
CA LEU A 268 8.94 1.88 21.97
C LEU A 268 10.19 2.31 22.77
N LEU A 269 11.31 1.57 22.70
CA LEU A 269 12.53 1.88 23.45
C LEU A 269 13.07 3.29 23.21
N THR A 270 12.84 3.85 22.03
CA THR A 270 13.39 5.16 21.64
C THR A 270 12.45 6.32 21.93
N MET A 271 11.16 6.05 22.13
CA MET A 271 10.11 7.05 22.30
C MET A 271 10.32 7.97 23.51
N PRO A 272 10.78 7.51 24.70
CA PRO A 272 11.01 8.38 25.85
C PRO A 272 12.10 9.45 25.65
N THR A 273 13.05 9.20 24.74
CA THR A 273 14.16 10.12 24.44
C THR A 273 13.96 10.88 23.12
N ASN A 274 12.89 10.58 22.38
CA ASN A 274 12.55 11.25 21.14
C ASN A 274 11.95 12.63 21.46
N ALA A 275 12.48 13.69 20.84
CA ALA A 275 12.05 15.07 21.12
C ALA A 275 10.57 15.34 20.84
N PHE A 276 9.95 14.57 19.94
CA PHE A 276 8.55 14.67 19.55
C PHE A 276 7.66 13.59 20.18
N GLY A 277 8.21 12.78 21.09
CA GLY A 277 7.47 11.75 21.82
C GLY A 277 6.79 10.74 20.90
N THR A 278 7.41 10.43 19.77
CA THR A 278 6.92 9.49 18.75
C THR A 278 7.93 8.34 18.56
N VAL A 279 7.47 7.22 18.01
CA VAL A 279 8.35 6.12 17.59
C VAL A 279 9.11 6.48 16.31
N MET A 280 8.50 7.34 15.47
CA MET A 280 9.13 7.81 14.23
C MET A 280 10.44 8.54 14.53
N GLY A 281 11.48 8.26 13.75
CA GLY A 281 12.79 8.87 13.93
C GLY A 281 13.64 8.29 15.07
N GLY A 282 13.19 7.16 15.67
CA GLY A 282 14.02 6.39 16.61
C GLY A 282 15.31 5.87 15.99
N ARG A 283 15.36 5.75 14.65
CA ARG A 283 16.57 5.44 13.87
C ARG A 283 16.71 6.43 12.72
N LYS A 284 17.95 6.81 12.39
CA LYS A 284 18.21 7.67 11.21
C LYS A 284 17.68 7.06 9.90
N SER A 285 17.67 5.72 9.80
CA SER A 285 17.17 4.99 8.64
C SER A 285 15.66 5.05 8.45
N ASP A 286 14.91 5.51 9.46
CA ASP A 286 13.46 5.71 9.33
C ASP A 286 13.16 6.85 8.34
N PHE A 287 14.12 7.78 8.18
CA PHE A 287 14.11 8.84 7.18
C PHE A 287 14.73 8.34 5.86
N ASN A 288 13.85 8.04 4.91
CA ASN A 288 14.14 7.61 3.55
C ASN A 288 13.04 8.15 2.61
N TRP A 289 13.10 7.78 1.33
CA TRP A 289 12.07 8.19 0.37
C TRP A 289 10.73 7.53 0.72
N GLY A 290 9.75 8.35 1.12
CA GLY A 290 8.47 7.87 1.66
C GLY A 290 8.50 7.64 3.18
N SER A 291 9.39 8.30 3.93
CA SER A 291 9.53 8.16 5.39
C SER A 291 8.24 8.37 6.19
N ASN A 292 7.33 9.22 5.74
CA ASN A 292 6.03 9.39 6.38
C ASN A 292 5.18 8.11 6.30
N SER A 293 5.32 7.30 5.26
CA SER A 293 4.69 5.98 5.21
C SER A 293 5.29 5.01 6.24
N ASN A 294 6.57 5.17 6.62
CA ASN A 294 7.15 4.40 7.72
C ASN A 294 6.51 4.77 9.05
N ALA A 295 6.30 6.06 9.31
CA ALA A 295 5.60 6.53 10.51
C ALA A 295 4.17 5.95 10.59
N ALA A 296 3.45 5.95 9.47
CA ALA A 296 2.11 5.36 9.41
C ALA A 296 2.13 3.83 9.64
N ASN A 297 3.06 3.10 9.01
CA ASN A 297 3.22 1.66 9.18
C ASN A 297 3.67 1.24 10.58
N GLN A 298 4.55 2.03 11.23
CA GLN A 298 4.86 1.88 12.65
C GLN A 298 3.59 2.02 13.50
N GLY A 299 2.73 2.99 13.20
CA GLY A 299 1.44 3.15 13.86
C GLY A 299 0.54 1.92 13.68
N ILE A 300 0.46 1.35 12.48
CA ILE A 300 -0.30 0.11 12.22
C ILE A 300 0.24 -1.08 13.03
N LEU A 301 1.56 -1.23 13.12
CA LEU A 301 2.19 -2.23 13.98
C LEU A 301 1.75 -2.07 15.44
N MET A 302 1.75 -0.84 15.94
CA MET A 302 1.31 -0.53 17.31
C MET A 302 -0.20 -0.77 17.51
N ILE A 303 -1.05 -0.44 16.53
CA ILE A 303 -2.48 -0.78 16.57
C ILE A 303 -2.67 -2.30 16.69
N ASN A 304 -1.92 -3.09 15.92
CA ASN A 304 -1.97 -4.54 16.02
C ASN A 304 -1.49 -5.03 17.40
N ALA A 305 -0.40 -4.50 17.95
CA ALA A 305 0.05 -4.84 19.30
C ALA A 305 -1.00 -4.49 20.38
N TRP A 306 -1.67 -3.34 20.27
CA TRP A 306 -2.77 -2.97 21.15
C TRP A 306 -3.94 -3.95 21.03
N LYS A 307 -4.36 -4.33 19.81
CA LYS A 307 -5.44 -5.32 19.61
C LYS A 307 -5.12 -6.67 20.26
N LEU A 308 -3.84 -7.05 20.33
CA LEU A 308 -3.41 -8.32 20.91
C LEU A 308 -3.29 -8.30 22.43
N THR A 309 -2.98 -7.14 23.02
CA THR A 309 -2.60 -7.03 24.44
C THR A 309 -3.59 -6.23 25.28
N GLY A 310 -4.33 -5.32 24.67
CA GLY A 310 -5.13 -4.30 25.36
C GLY A 310 -4.30 -3.19 26.02
N ASP A 311 -2.96 -3.23 25.93
CA ASP A 311 -2.09 -2.27 26.59
C ASP A 311 -2.09 -0.92 25.86
N ILE A 312 -2.55 0.11 26.57
CA ILE A 312 -2.72 1.46 26.05
C ILE A 312 -1.40 2.09 25.56
N LYS A 313 -0.24 1.62 26.04
CA LYS A 313 1.06 2.14 25.57
C LYS A 313 1.23 2.03 24.06
N TYR A 314 0.70 0.97 23.45
CA TYR A 314 0.77 0.77 22.01
C TYR A 314 -0.17 1.71 21.27
N ALA A 315 -1.42 1.86 21.73
CA ALA A 315 -2.35 2.83 21.12
C ALA A 315 -1.81 4.26 21.23
N ASN A 316 -1.17 4.63 22.36
CA ASN A 316 -0.55 5.93 22.54
C ASN A 316 0.62 6.16 21.57
N ALA A 317 1.43 5.14 21.31
CA ALA A 317 2.49 5.21 20.31
C ALA A 317 1.95 5.34 18.88
N ALA A 318 0.85 4.64 18.56
CA ALA A 318 0.17 4.80 17.28
C ALA A 318 -0.35 6.23 17.09
N LEU A 319 -1.02 6.78 18.11
CA LEU A 319 -1.50 8.17 18.12
C LEU A 319 -0.33 9.15 17.99
N ALA A 320 0.78 8.93 18.68
CA ALA A 320 1.95 9.79 18.59
C ALA A 320 2.59 9.80 17.19
N ASN A 321 2.52 8.70 16.44
CA ASN A 321 2.93 8.68 15.04
C ASN A 321 1.95 9.45 14.14
N LEU A 322 0.65 9.42 14.44
CA LEU A 322 -0.32 10.27 13.75
C LEU A 322 -0.08 11.75 14.07
N ASP A 323 0.19 12.11 15.33
CA ASP A 323 0.58 13.47 15.73
C ASP A 323 1.82 13.96 14.97
N TYR A 324 2.82 13.09 14.79
CA TYR A 324 4.00 13.40 13.97
C TYR A 324 3.61 13.74 12.53
N LEU A 325 2.75 12.93 11.90
CA LEU A 325 2.26 13.19 10.53
C LEU A 325 1.43 14.49 10.45
N CYS A 326 0.76 14.85 11.54
CA CYS A 326 -0.11 16.03 11.65
C CYS A 326 0.59 17.30 12.14
N GLY A 327 1.92 17.31 12.33
CA GLY A 327 2.69 18.53 12.62
C GLY A 327 3.60 18.49 13.83
N ARG A 328 3.55 17.45 14.68
CA ARG A 328 4.47 17.29 15.82
C ARG A 328 5.79 16.67 15.37
N ASN A 329 6.54 17.41 14.55
CA ASN A 329 7.81 16.98 13.94
C ASN A 329 8.77 18.18 13.76
N ALA A 330 10.05 17.93 13.46
CA ALA A 330 11.04 19.03 13.34
C ALA A 330 10.82 20.00 12.18
N THR A 331 10.00 19.64 11.19
CA THR A 331 9.68 20.55 10.07
C THR A 331 8.50 21.48 10.40
N GLY A 332 7.64 21.08 11.34
CA GLY A 332 6.38 21.73 11.66
C GLY A 332 5.30 21.60 10.58
N TYR A 333 5.50 20.75 9.56
CA TYR A 333 4.48 20.48 8.55
C TYR A 333 3.47 19.44 9.02
N HIS A 334 2.19 19.72 8.80
CA HIS A 334 1.18 18.69 8.60
C HIS A 334 1.40 18.10 7.20
N PHE A 335 1.89 16.87 7.11
CA PHE A 335 2.38 16.31 5.83
C PHE A 335 1.29 15.90 4.83
N VAL A 336 0.01 16.12 5.17
CA VAL A 336 -1.12 15.87 4.28
C VAL A 336 -1.59 17.18 3.66
N THR A 337 -1.69 17.23 2.32
CA THR A 337 -2.16 18.41 1.58
C THR A 337 -3.55 18.85 2.05
N GLY A 338 -3.73 20.17 2.26
CA GLY A 338 -5.03 20.76 2.62
C GLY A 338 -5.42 20.63 4.10
N PHE A 339 -4.55 20.11 4.96
CA PHE A 339 -4.81 19.95 6.40
C PHE A 339 -3.76 20.66 7.27
N GLY A 340 -4.18 21.19 8.41
CA GLY A 340 -3.31 21.91 9.34
C GLY A 340 -2.99 23.34 8.89
N GLU A 341 -2.28 24.09 9.75
CA GLU A 341 -1.88 25.48 9.49
C GLU A 341 -0.73 25.58 8.47
N ARG A 342 0.14 24.57 8.44
CA ARG A 342 1.28 24.47 7.53
C ARG A 342 1.27 23.11 6.86
N SER A 343 0.81 23.04 5.62
CA SER A 343 0.72 21.81 4.81
C SER A 343 1.53 21.94 3.52
N PRO A 344 1.87 20.83 2.83
CA PRO A 344 2.40 20.91 1.47
C PRO A 344 1.45 21.70 0.56
N LYS A 345 1.99 22.67 -0.16
CA LYS A 345 1.30 23.48 -1.18
C LYS A 345 1.84 23.20 -2.58
N HIS A 346 3.05 22.68 -2.70
CA HIS A 346 3.70 22.36 -3.97
C HIS A 346 4.14 20.89 -4.03
N PRO A 347 3.22 19.92 -3.83
CA PRO A 347 3.57 18.51 -3.94
C PRO A 347 4.09 18.18 -5.35
N HIS A 348 5.04 17.25 -5.45
CA HIS A 348 5.42 16.65 -6.73
C HIS A 348 4.29 15.75 -7.24
N HIS A 349 3.23 16.37 -7.76
CA HIS A 349 1.99 15.74 -8.20
C HIS A 349 1.46 16.44 -9.46
N ARG A 350 1.53 15.76 -10.61
CA ARG A 350 1.22 16.36 -11.92
C ARG A 350 -0.17 17.00 -11.99
N PRO A 351 -1.27 16.39 -11.51
CA PRO A 351 -2.57 17.06 -11.47
C PRO A 351 -2.56 18.38 -10.71
N SER A 352 -2.06 18.39 -9.46
CA SER A 352 -2.02 19.62 -8.64
C SER A 352 -1.17 20.72 -9.26
N GLU A 353 -0.09 20.36 -9.97
CA GLU A 353 0.77 21.34 -10.62
C GLU A 353 0.17 21.86 -11.94
N ALA A 354 -0.61 21.03 -12.64
CA ALA A 354 -1.10 21.32 -13.99
C ALA A 354 -2.55 21.83 -14.07
N ASP A 355 -3.33 21.75 -12.99
CA ASP A 355 -4.75 22.12 -13.00
C ASP A 355 -5.00 23.64 -12.91
N GLY A 356 -3.99 24.43 -12.55
CA GLY A 356 -4.08 25.88 -12.40
C GLY A 356 -4.82 26.34 -11.13
N ILE A 357 -5.01 25.44 -10.16
CA ILE A 357 -5.60 25.72 -8.85
C ILE A 357 -4.45 25.99 -7.87
N GLU A 358 -4.57 27.05 -7.07
CA GLU A 358 -3.53 27.43 -6.10
C GLU A 358 -3.32 26.35 -5.03
N ASP A 359 -4.41 25.81 -4.50
CA ASP A 359 -4.36 24.73 -3.53
C ASP A 359 -4.26 23.36 -4.22
N PRO A 360 -3.33 22.49 -3.81
CA PRO A 360 -3.22 21.15 -4.38
C PRO A 360 -4.44 20.29 -4.00
N VAL A 361 -4.65 19.21 -4.75
CA VAL A 361 -5.59 18.14 -4.37
C VAL A 361 -5.39 17.76 -2.89
N PRO A 362 -6.43 17.85 -2.05
CA PRO A 362 -6.31 17.63 -0.61
C PRO A 362 -6.22 16.13 -0.26
N GLY A 363 -5.73 15.83 0.94
CA GLY A 363 -5.72 14.46 1.48
C GLY A 363 -4.55 13.61 1.02
N LEU A 364 -3.56 14.16 0.31
CA LEU A 364 -2.40 13.43 -0.19
C LEU A 364 -1.24 13.50 0.80
N LEU A 365 -0.72 12.34 1.22
CA LEU A 365 0.42 12.27 2.12
C LEU A 365 1.72 12.48 1.33
N ALA A 366 2.44 13.55 1.65
CA ALA A 366 3.78 13.78 1.13
C ALA A 366 4.78 12.73 1.63
N GLY A 367 5.78 12.39 0.82
CA GLY A 367 6.79 11.38 1.15
C GLY A 367 7.52 11.63 2.47
N GLY A 368 7.79 12.90 2.79
CA GLY A 368 8.37 13.34 4.05
C GLY A 368 9.90 13.48 4.02
N PRO A 369 10.52 13.77 5.18
CA PRO A 369 11.95 14.01 5.27
C PRO A 369 12.79 12.85 4.75
N ASN A 370 13.72 13.17 3.86
CA ASN A 370 14.58 12.22 3.19
C ASN A 370 15.99 12.82 2.97
N PRO A 371 16.99 12.46 3.80
CA PRO A 371 18.35 12.98 3.66
C PRO A 371 19.06 12.51 2.38
N GLY A 372 18.45 11.60 1.60
CA GLY A 372 18.95 11.17 0.30
C GLY A 372 18.90 12.26 -0.78
N MET A 373 17.96 13.22 -0.69
CA MET A 373 17.83 14.39 -1.58
C MET A 373 18.07 14.06 -3.07
N GLN A 374 17.43 12.99 -3.58
CA GLN A 374 17.76 12.42 -4.89
C GLN A 374 17.33 13.27 -6.09
N ASP A 375 16.66 14.40 -5.88
CA ASP A 375 15.91 15.16 -6.88
C ASP A 375 16.60 16.43 -7.38
N LYS A 376 17.82 16.72 -6.90
CA LYS A 376 18.58 17.95 -7.21
C LYS A 376 17.85 19.25 -6.86
N CYS A 377 16.82 19.18 -6.02
CA CYS A 377 16.10 20.34 -5.49
C CYS A 377 16.94 21.03 -4.39
N ASN A 378 16.61 22.27 -4.02
CA ASN A 378 17.38 23.01 -3.02
C ASN A 378 16.81 22.80 -1.61
N TYR A 379 17.57 22.15 -0.74
CA TYR A 379 17.21 21.89 0.65
C TYR A 379 17.91 22.87 1.60
N ILE A 380 17.11 23.64 2.35
CA ILE A 380 17.60 24.57 3.38
C ILE A 380 18.18 23.79 4.56
N PHE A 381 17.48 22.75 5.01
CA PHE A 381 17.90 21.86 6.09
C PHE A 381 18.18 20.46 5.54
N LYS A 382 19.17 19.76 6.11
CA LYS A 382 19.73 18.52 5.52
C LYS A 382 19.89 17.39 6.53
N GLU A 383 19.56 17.65 7.79
CA GLU A 383 19.53 16.64 8.84
C GLU A 383 18.39 15.65 8.54
N PRO A 384 18.49 14.37 8.97
CA PRO A 384 17.53 13.33 8.56
C PRO A 384 16.05 13.71 8.72
N GLU A 385 15.70 14.35 9.83
CA GLU A 385 14.33 14.74 10.16
C GLU A 385 13.87 16.06 9.50
N THR A 386 14.80 16.90 9.07
CA THR A 386 14.52 18.24 8.52
C THR A 386 14.74 18.31 7.01
N ALA A 387 15.25 17.26 6.38
CA ALA A 387 15.49 17.15 4.95
C ALA A 387 14.20 17.02 4.13
N TYR A 388 13.37 18.06 4.17
CA TYR A 388 12.10 18.19 3.47
C TYR A 388 11.99 19.58 2.85
N VAL A 389 11.49 19.67 1.64
CA VAL A 389 11.20 20.95 0.97
C VAL A 389 9.85 20.87 0.26
N ASP A 390 9.03 21.89 0.46
CA ASP A 390 7.72 22.02 -0.19
C ASP A 390 7.86 22.74 -1.53
N ASP A 391 8.35 22.00 -2.53
CA ASP A 391 8.57 22.48 -3.90
C ASP A 391 8.27 21.34 -4.88
N TYR A 392 7.70 21.67 -6.05
CA TYR A 392 7.38 20.69 -7.09
C TYR A 392 8.64 19.95 -7.59
N CYS A 393 9.85 20.55 -7.54
CA CYS A 393 11.06 19.83 -7.89
C CYS A 393 11.37 18.65 -6.98
N SER A 394 10.82 18.62 -5.76
CA SER A 394 11.22 17.64 -4.76
C SER A 394 10.42 16.35 -4.84
N TYR A 395 10.69 15.50 -5.83
CA TYR A 395 10.15 14.15 -5.81
C TYR A 395 10.71 13.32 -4.64
N ALA A 396 11.91 13.61 -4.14
CA ALA A 396 12.55 12.80 -3.11
C ALA A 396 11.94 13.02 -1.72
N SER A 397 11.30 14.16 -1.45
CA SER A 397 10.67 14.46 -0.16
C SER A 397 9.21 14.90 -0.22
N ASN A 398 8.73 15.38 -1.38
CA ASN A 398 7.40 15.99 -1.53
C ASN A 398 6.54 15.37 -2.64
N GLU A 399 6.91 14.21 -3.18
CA GLU A 399 5.99 13.39 -3.97
C GLU A 399 4.83 12.87 -3.11
N ILE A 400 3.81 12.28 -3.74
CA ILE A 400 2.69 11.58 -3.12
C ILE A 400 2.62 10.17 -3.69
N ALA A 401 2.06 9.19 -2.96
CA ALA A 401 1.87 7.85 -3.51
C ALA A 401 0.73 7.09 -2.83
N ILE A 402 0.08 6.18 -3.57
CA ILE A 402 -1.01 5.35 -3.06
C ILE A 402 -0.57 4.47 -1.87
N ASN A 403 0.65 3.94 -1.89
CA ASN A 403 1.22 3.14 -0.81
C ASN A 403 1.67 3.98 0.40
N TRP A 404 1.70 5.30 0.29
CA TRP A 404 1.90 6.21 1.42
C TRP A 404 0.57 6.61 2.03
N ASN A 405 -0.43 6.88 1.18
CA ASN A 405 -1.80 7.17 1.62
C ASN A 405 -2.48 5.96 2.28
N ALA A 406 -2.29 4.74 1.79
CA ALA A 406 -2.93 3.55 2.36
C ALA A 406 -2.66 3.34 3.86
N PRO A 407 -1.41 3.37 4.35
CA PRO A 407 -1.17 3.25 5.78
C PRO A 407 -1.62 4.46 6.60
N LEU A 408 -1.67 5.67 6.01
CA LEU A 408 -2.30 6.83 6.65
C LEU A 408 -3.81 6.62 6.84
N VAL A 409 -4.50 6.18 5.79
CA VAL A 409 -5.94 5.86 5.84
C VAL A 409 -6.20 4.81 6.91
N TYR A 410 -5.38 3.76 6.98
CA TYR A 410 -5.51 2.78 8.04
C TYR A 410 -5.27 3.44 9.42
N LEU A 411 -4.11 4.06 9.67
CA LEU A 411 -3.78 4.61 10.98
C LEU A 411 -4.81 5.63 11.49
N ALA A 412 -5.16 6.64 10.68
CA ALA A 412 -6.09 7.68 11.08
C ALA A 412 -7.47 7.12 11.43
N ASN A 413 -8.01 6.24 10.58
CA ASN A 413 -9.33 5.65 10.84
C ASN A 413 -9.30 4.60 11.96
N ALA A 414 -8.17 3.93 12.19
CA ALA A 414 -8.01 3.05 13.34
C ALA A 414 -8.07 3.84 14.66
N ILE A 415 -7.40 5.00 14.74
CA ILE A 415 -7.47 5.90 15.89
C ILE A 415 -8.92 6.35 16.13
N GLU A 416 -9.62 6.80 15.09
CA GLU A 416 -11.04 7.17 15.18
C GLU A 416 -11.92 6.00 15.64
N ALA A 417 -11.70 4.80 15.12
CA ALA A 417 -12.46 3.62 15.48
C ALA A 417 -12.27 3.21 16.95
N ILE A 418 -11.06 3.38 17.50
CA ILE A 418 -10.73 2.94 18.85
C ILE A 418 -10.87 4.03 19.93
N GLN A 419 -11.09 5.29 19.55
CA GLN A 419 -11.03 6.45 20.45
C GLN A 419 -11.85 6.31 21.75
N PHE A 420 -12.99 5.64 21.71
CA PHE A 420 -13.83 5.40 22.89
C PHE A 420 -13.34 4.22 23.74
N LYS A 421 -12.75 3.20 23.12
CA LYS A 421 -12.17 2.04 23.82
C LYS A 421 -10.87 2.40 24.52
N THR A 422 -10.10 3.31 23.94
CA THR A 422 -8.84 3.83 24.51
C THR A 422 -9.06 4.97 25.51
N GLY A 423 -10.25 5.57 25.52
CA GLY A 423 -10.58 6.69 26.40
C GLY A 423 -10.05 8.04 25.90
N TYR A 424 -9.61 8.13 24.64
CA TYR A 424 -9.23 9.41 24.01
C TYR A 424 -10.44 10.34 23.86
N SER A 425 -11.62 9.76 23.63
CA SER A 425 -12.88 10.48 23.53
C SER A 425 -13.93 9.92 24.49
N LYS A 426 -14.84 10.79 24.95
CA LYS A 426 -16.00 10.38 25.77
C LYS A 426 -17.11 9.87 24.88
N ILE A 427 -17.73 8.74 25.24
CA ILE A 427 -18.90 8.20 24.54
C ILE A 427 -19.99 9.30 24.48
N PRO A 428 -20.51 9.64 23.29
CA PRO A 428 -21.59 10.61 23.18
C PRO A 428 -22.78 10.14 24.03
N THR A 429 -23.11 10.89 25.07
CA THR A 429 -24.36 10.63 25.81
C THR A 429 -25.50 10.95 24.85
N LYS A 430 -26.35 9.95 24.55
CA LYS A 430 -27.57 10.21 23.78
C LYS A 430 -28.34 11.31 24.51
N LYS A 431 -28.43 12.50 23.91
CA LYS A 431 -29.41 13.51 24.35
C LYS A 431 -30.78 12.83 24.25
N LYS A 432 -31.42 12.64 25.40
CA LYS A 432 -32.78 12.08 25.50
C LYS A 432 -33.78 12.98 24.80
#